data_AF-A0A835BTB4-F1
#
_entry.id   AF-A0A835BTB4-F1
#
_cell.length_a   1.000
_cell.length_b   1.000
_cell.length_c   1.000
_cell.angle_alpha   90.00
_cell.angle_beta   90.00
_cell.angle_gamma   90.00
#
_symmetry.space_group_name_H-M   'P 1'
#
loop_
_entity.id
_entity.type
_entity.pdbx_description
1 polymer ?
#
loop_
_entity_poly.entity_id
_entity_poly.type
_entity_poly.pdbx_seq_one_letter_code
_entity_poly.pdbx_strand_id
1 'polypeptide(L)'
;MAFGLGFFKAVALILGPVALAVALYNPGDFSPAPMPPEYSYGPVVSAPRHEARVLEHIERVGEGKLPGPENLAYDAAGGWLYTGCDDGWVRRVTIPGGDVEDWCTPAAALSASCSPPTAASSWPTRTSERKVEALTDAAEGVKFAMTDGVDVAADGTIYFTDASYKYNLANHMTDILEARPHGRLLSFDPATGRTAVLGRDLYFANGVAEEMLEGRTLQWDLLMKYPFVRKLVYLVDKFVAVPHGLKNAGAISVTLEGEPMSMYTDPGLALATGWLKVGKHLYYGSLTETYLSRIDLTKSSAELHE
;
A
#
# COMPACT_ATOMS: atom_id res chain seq x y z
N MET A 1 -38.88 17.57 -10.12
CA MET A 1 -39.97 17.00 -9.30
C MET A 1 -39.79 17.52 -7.88
N ALA A 2 -40.80 18.15 -7.29
CA ALA A 2 -40.74 18.62 -5.91
C ALA A 2 -41.09 17.44 -4.98
N PHE A 3 -40.16 17.04 -4.09
CA PHE A 3 -40.42 16.01 -3.09
C PHE A 3 -41.42 16.54 -2.05
N GLY A 4 -42.54 15.83 -1.88
CA GLY A 4 -43.60 16.23 -0.95
C GLY A 4 -43.22 15.97 0.52
N LEU A 5 -43.88 16.67 1.45
CA LEU A 5 -43.67 16.54 2.91
C LEU A 5 -43.74 15.09 3.43
N GLY A 6 -44.54 14.23 2.77
CA GLY A 6 -44.63 12.80 3.08
C GLY A 6 -43.34 12.02 2.80
N PHE A 7 -42.58 12.40 1.76
CA PHE A 7 -41.28 11.81 1.44
C PHE A 7 -40.27 12.09 2.55
N PHE A 8 -40.18 13.34 3.02
CA PHE A 8 -39.28 13.71 4.11
C PHE A 8 -39.62 13.00 5.44
N LYS A 9 -40.92 12.81 5.75
CA LYS A 9 -41.34 12.04 6.93
C LYS A 9 -40.95 10.57 6.83
N ALA A 10 -41.13 9.94 5.66
CA ALA A 10 -40.74 8.55 5.45
C ALA A 10 -39.22 8.37 5.53
N VAL A 11 -38.45 9.28 4.94
CA VAL A 11 -36.98 9.30 5.05
C VAL A 11 -36.54 9.46 6.50
N ALA A 12 -37.14 10.37 7.27
CA ALA A 12 -36.82 10.56 8.68
C ALA A 12 -37.16 9.34 9.56
N LEU A 13 -38.26 8.63 9.27
CA LEU A 13 -38.65 7.41 9.97
C LEU A 13 -37.69 6.23 9.75
N ILE A 14 -37.00 6.20 8.61
CA ILE A 14 -36.01 5.16 8.30
C ILE A 14 -34.62 5.58 8.78
N LEU A 15 -34.17 6.79 8.45
CA LEU A 15 -32.83 7.27 8.79
C LEU A 15 -32.67 7.63 10.27
N GLY A 16 -33.74 8.05 10.95
CA GLY A 16 -33.72 8.44 12.36
C GLY A 16 -33.30 7.30 13.29
N PRO A 17 -33.94 6.11 13.23
CA PRO A 17 -33.53 4.95 14.00
C PRO A 17 -32.12 4.46 13.66
N VAL A 18 -31.73 4.47 12.38
CA VAL A 18 -30.37 4.11 11.95
C VAL A 18 -29.35 5.08 12.55
N ALA A 19 -29.60 6.38 12.47
CA ALA A 19 -28.71 7.39 13.02
C ALA A 19 -28.61 7.29 14.55
N LEU A 20 -29.73 7.01 15.23
CA LEU A 20 -29.75 6.76 16.66
C LEU A 20 -28.96 5.49 17.03
N ALA A 21 -29.14 4.40 16.28
CA ALA A 21 -28.38 3.16 16.49
C ALA A 21 -26.87 3.37 16.32
N VAL A 22 -26.45 4.09 15.26
CA VAL A 22 -25.04 4.45 15.04
C VAL A 22 -24.51 5.36 16.15
N ALA A 23 -25.31 6.31 16.63
CA ALA A 23 -24.91 7.20 17.72
C ALA A 23 -24.72 6.43 19.04
N LEU A 24 -25.66 5.54 19.37
CA LEU A 24 -25.66 4.78 20.62
C LEU A 24 -24.68 3.59 20.62
N TYR A 25 -24.44 2.96 19.47
CA TYR A 25 -23.50 1.84 19.37
C TYR A 25 -22.07 2.34 19.55
N ASN A 26 -21.39 1.96 20.62
CA ASN A 26 -19.99 2.30 20.83
C ASN A 26 -19.13 1.04 20.67
N PRO A 27 -18.47 0.82 19.52
CA PRO A 27 -17.50 -0.25 19.41
C PRO A 27 -16.29 0.13 20.28
N GLY A 28 -16.02 -0.66 21.33
CA GLY A 28 -14.93 -0.38 22.27
C GLY A 28 -13.57 -0.18 21.59
N ASP A 29 -13.36 -0.88 20.47
CA ASP A 29 -12.08 -0.91 19.75
C ASP A 29 -12.07 -0.05 18.47
N PHE A 30 -13.13 0.71 18.19
CA PHE A 30 -13.22 1.58 17.00
C PHE A 30 -13.81 2.95 17.33
N SER A 31 -13.00 4.00 17.18
CA SER A 31 -13.31 5.36 17.54
C SER A 31 -12.87 6.32 16.43
N PRO A 32 -13.72 6.54 15.39
CA PRO A 32 -13.33 7.36 14.26
C PRO A 32 -13.10 8.81 14.69
N ALA A 33 -11.93 9.36 14.40
CA ALA A 33 -11.54 10.72 14.79
C ALA A 33 -11.64 11.70 13.61
N PRO A 34 -12.00 12.98 13.80
CA PRO A 34 -11.94 13.97 12.72
C PRO A 34 -10.54 14.01 12.09
N MET A 35 -10.47 14.08 10.76
CA MET A 35 -9.19 14.27 10.07
C MET A 35 -8.62 15.65 10.43
N PRO A 36 -7.32 15.78 10.75
CA PRO A 36 -6.72 17.07 10.98
C PRO A 36 -6.79 17.92 9.70
N PRO A 37 -6.97 19.25 9.80
CA PRO A 37 -7.07 20.12 8.63
C PRO A 37 -5.84 20.08 7.72
N GLU A 38 -4.68 19.74 8.28
CA GLU A 38 -3.40 19.61 7.56
C GLU A 38 -3.40 18.42 6.59
N TYR A 39 -4.22 17.40 6.86
CA TYR A 39 -4.47 16.28 5.95
C TYR A 39 -5.69 16.52 5.05
N SER A 40 -6.16 17.78 4.96
CA SER A 40 -7.19 18.15 3.98
C SER A 40 -6.60 18.01 2.59
N TYR A 41 -7.23 17.20 1.76
CA TYR A 41 -6.80 16.95 0.39
C TYR A 41 -6.53 18.25 -0.38
N GLY A 42 -5.28 18.43 -0.81
CA GLY A 42 -4.84 19.52 -1.68
C GLY A 42 -5.50 19.48 -3.07
N PRO A 43 -5.20 20.44 -3.95
CA PRO A 43 -5.72 20.43 -5.33
C PRO A 43 -5.38 19.10 -6.01
N VAL A 44 -6.27 18.63 -6.88
CA VAL A 44 -6.03 17.41 -7.68
C VAL A 44 -4.75 17.63 -8.48
N VAL A 45 -3.75 16.78 -8.20
CA VAL A 45 -2.47 16.81 -8.88
C VAL A 45 -2.59 15.98 -10.16
N SER A 46 -2.11 16.53 -11.27
CA SER A 46 -2.05 15.83 -12.56
C SER A 46 -0.64 16.00 -13.11
N ALA A 47 -0.10 14.94 -13.70
CA ALA A 47 1.19 14.99 -14.36
C ALA A 47 1.05 15.51 -15.79
N PRO A 48 2.03 16.27 -16.31
CA PRO A 48 2.08 16.70 -17.71
C PRO A 48 1.98 15.53 -18.70
N ARG A 49 2.44 14.34 -18.30
CA ARG A 49 2.35 13.11 -19.07
C ARG A 49 1.46 12.12 -18.35
N HIS A 50 0.38 11.67 -19.00
CA HIS A 50 -0.59 10.76 -18.38
C HIS A 50 -0.98 9.64 -19.33
N GLU A 51 -0.77 8.40 -18.90
CA GLU A 51 -1.27 7.19 -19.56
C GLU A 51 -2.41 6.59 -18.72
N ALA A 52 -3.63 6.67 -19.24
CA ALA A 52 -4.85 6.37 -18.48
C ALA A 52 -5.38 4.93 -18.64
N ARG A 53 -4.67 4.08 -19.39
CA ARG A 53 -5.08 2.70 -19.72
C ARG A 53 -3.90 1.76 -19.83
N VAL A 54 -3.10 1.77 -18.77
CA VAL A 54 -1.81 1.07 -18.75
C VAL A 54 -2.00 -0.44 -18.94
N LEU A 55 -3.11 -1.03 -18.45
CA LEU A 55 -3.40 -2.45 -18.61
C LEU A 55 -3.58 -2.89 -20.08
N GLU A 56 -3.89 -1.98 -21.01
CA GLU A 56 -3.97 -2.32 -22.44
C GLU A 56 -2.58 -2.70 -23.03
N HIS A 57 -1.48 -2.30 -22.37
CA HIS A 57 -0.12 -2.47 -22.84
C HIS A 57 0.79 -3.22 -21.85
N ILE A 58 0.23 -3.86 -20.83
CA ILE A 58 1.03 -4.64 -19.88
C ILE A 58 1.42 -6.00 -20.44
N GLU A 59 2.62 -6.42 -20.06
CA GLU A 59 3.00 -7.82 -20.06
C GLU A 59 2.87 -8.39 -18.65
N ARG A 60 2.31 -9.60 -18.55
CA ARG A 60 2.11 -10.30 -17.29
C ARG A 60 3.29 -11.22 -17.04
N VAL A 61 4.12 -10.86 -16.08
CA VAL A 61 5.32 -11.63 -15.72
C VAL A 61 4.99 -12.55 -14.55
N GLY A 62 5.22 -13.85 -14.71
CA GLY A 62 4.99 -14.82 -13.64
C GLY A 62 3.50 -15.10 -13.35
N GLU A 63 2.62 -14.99 -14.35
CA GLU A 63 1.17 -15.19 -14.19
C GLU A 63 0.79 -16.52 -13.55
N GLY A 64 -0.05 -16.43 -12.52
CA GLY A 64 -0.50 -17.54 -11.69
C GLY A 64 0.52 -18.02 -10.66
N LYS A 65 1.71 -17.42 -10.59
CA LYS A 65 2.81 -17.85 -9.68
C LYS A 65 3.17 -16.82 -8.62
N LEU A 66 2.62 -15.61 -8.72
CA LEU A 66 2.94 -14.49 -7.83
C LEU A 66 1.64 -13.97 -7.21
N PRO A 67 1.02 -14.69 -6.25
CA PRO A 67 -0.23 -14.25 -5.63
C PRO A 67 0.01 -12.97 -4.81
N GLY A 68 -0.68 -11.89 -5.16
CA GLY A 68 -0.58 -10.59 -4.49
C GLY A 68 0.86 -10.08 -4.38
N PRO A 69 1.59 -9.89 -5.49
CA PRO A 69 2.97 -9.46 -5.40
C PRO A 69 3.05 -8.02 -4.91
N GLU A 70 3.90 -7.79 -3.92
CA GLU A 70 4.11 -6.50 -3.27
C GLU A 70 5.61 -6.25 -3.07
N ASN A 71 5.99 -4.98 -2.97
CA ASN A 71 7.34 -4.49 -2.66
C ASN A 71 8.45 -5.11 -3.52
N LEU A 72 8.87 -4.35 -4.52
CA LEU A 72 9.79 -4.83 -5.56
C LEU A 72 11.23 -4.43 -5.28
N ALA A 73 12.12 -5.38 -5.52
CA ALA A 73 13.55 -5.21 -5.29
C ALA A 73 14.38 -5.83 -6.41
N TYR A 74 15.31 -5.07 -6.99
CA TYR A 74 16.10 -5.52 -8.13
C TYR A 74 17.56 -5.75 -7.77
N ASP A 75 18.02 -6.99 -7.98
CA ASP A 75 19.44 -7.35 -7.97
C ASP A 75 19.97 -7.31 -9.41
N ALA A 76 20.67 -6.20 -9.73
CA ALA A 76 21.29 -6.00 -11.03
C ALA A 76 22.43 -6.99 -11.32
N ALA A 77 23.13 -7.49 -10.29
CA ALA A 77 24.25 -8.42 -10.48
C ALA A 77 23.75 -9.83 -10.80
N GLY A 78 22.68 -10.26 -10.14
CA GLY A 78 22.05 -11.56 -10.37
C GLY A 78 20.99 -11.58 -11.48
N GLY A 79 20.47 -10.43 -11.89
CA GLY A 79 19.38 -10.32 -12.87
C GLY A 79 18.02 -10.75 -12.31
N TRP A 80 17.80 -10.57 -11.00
CA TRP A 80 16.60 -11.01 -10.30
C TRP A 80 15.78 -9.85 -9.76
N LEU A 81 14.47 -9.94 -9.94
CA LEU A 81 13.48 -9.10 -9.26
C LEU A 81 12.85 -9.91 -8.12
N TYR A 82 12.86 -9.38 -6.91
CA TYR A 82 12.28 -9.99 -5.72
C TYR A 82 10.95 -9.31 -5.37
N THR A 83 10.00 -10.10 -4.86
CA THR A 83 8.69 -9.62 -4.40
C THR A 83 8.16 -10.51 -3.28
N GLY A 84 7.47 -9.92 -2.31
CA GLY A 84 6.66 -10.65 -1.35
C GLY A 84 5.32 -11.06 -1.96
N CYS A 85 4.75 -12.18 -1.53
CA CYS A 85 3.46 -12.68 -1.99
C CYS A 85 2.50 -12.90 -0.80
N ASP A 86 1.20 -12.89 -1.04
CA ASP A 86 0.13 -13.03 -0.03
C ASP A 86 0.15 -14.40 0.69
N ASP A 87 0.67 -15.43 0.03
CA ASP A 87 0.92 -16.73 0.66
C ASP A 87 2.19 -16.74 1.56
N GLY A 88 2.81 -15.57 1.71
CA GLY A 88 3.93 -15.28 2.58
C GLY A 88 5.30 -15.66 2.01
N TRP A 89 5.36 -16.21 0.80
CA TRP A 89 6.63 -16.46 0.14
C TRP A 89 7.23 -15.17 -0.39
N VAL A 90 8.54 -15.01 -0.22
CA VAL A 90 9.33 -14.14 -1.09
C VAL A 90 9.69 -14.97 -2.32
N ARG A 91 9.35 -14.44 -3.50
CA ARG A 91 9.69 -15.04 -4.79
C ARG A 91 10.62 -14.15 -5.55
N ARG A 92 11.42 -14.76 -6.42
CA ARG A 92 12.30 -14.05 -7.34
C ARG A 92 11.96 -14.38 -8.78
N VAL A 93 12.13 -13.40 -9.65
CA VAL A 93 11.76 -13.47 -11.06
C VAL A 93 12.95 -13.08 -11.91
N THR A 94 13.32 -13.89 -12.90
CA THR A 94 14.40 -13.52 -13.84
C THR A 94 13.96 -12.34 -14.69
N ILE A 95 14.84 -11.35 -14.86
CA ILE A 95 14.59 -10.22 -15.75
C ILE A 95 15.54 -10.30 -16.96
N PRO A 96 15.04 -10.30 -18.21
CA PRO A 96 13.64 -10.15 -18.62
C PRO A 96 12.85 -11.47 -18.74
N GLY A 97 13.46 -12.63 -18.41
CA GLY A 97 12.97 -13.98 -18.73
C GLY A 97 11.63 -14.38 -18.10
N GLY A 98 11.28 -13.84 -16.93
CA GLY A 98 10.02 -14.10 -16.25
C GLY A 98 9.92 -15.43 -15.52
N ASP A 99 11.04 -16.16 -15.38
CA ASP A 99 11.09 -17.40 -14.61
C ASP A 99 10.97 -17.10 -13.13
N VAL A 100 10.01 -17.74 -12.47
CA VAL A 100 9.71 -17.53 -11.06
C VAL A 100 10.29 -18.66 -10.22
N GLU A 101 10.96 -18.30 -9.14
CA GLU A 101 11.48 -19.24 -8.14
C GLU A 101 11.06 -18.82 -6.73
N ASP A 102 10.66 -19.82 -5.94
CA ASP A 102 10.47 -19.66 -4.50
C ASP A 102 11.82 -19.43 -3.81
N TRP A 103 11.93 -18.34 -3.04
CA TRP A 103 13.19 -17.93 -2.43
C TRP A 103 13.24 -18.21 -0.93
N CYS A 104 12.26 -17.71 -0.16
CA CYS A 104 12.12 -17.98 1.28
C CYS A 104 10.69 -17.78 1.80
N THR A 105 10.37 -18.33 2.97
CA THR A 105 9.04 -18.32 3.63
C THR A 105 8.94 -17.28 4.77
N PRO A 106 7.75 -16.97 5.32
CA PRO A 106 7.53 -15.86 6.25
C PRO A 106 7.70 -16.19 7.75
N ALA A 107 8.09 -17.43 8.14
CA ALA A 107 8.78 -17.58 9.44
C ALA A 107 10.10 -16.78 9.48
N ALA A 108 10.46 -16.28 8.30
CA ALA A 108 11.69 -15.67 7.92
C ALA A 108 11.48 -14.22 7.40
N ALA A 109 10.41 -13.91 6.68
CA ALA A 109 10.09 -12.55 6.20
C ALA A 109 8.76 -12.03 6.78
N LEU A 110 8.76 -11.61 8.05
CA LEU A 110 7.69 -10.74 8.58
C LEU A 110 8.09 -9.30 8.32
N SER A 111 7.21 -8.55 7.66
CA SER A 111 7.47 -7.35 6.85
C SER A 111 7.88 -7.72 5.43
N ALA A 112 6.97 -7.57 4.47
CA ALA A 112 7.25 -7.68 3.04
C ALA A 112 8.09 -6.48 2.58
N SER A 113 9.22 -6.25 3.23
CA SER A 113 10.08 -5.12 3.02
C SER A 113 11.45 -5.72 2.75
N CYS A 114 11.63 -6.22 1.53
CA CYS A 114 12.90 -6.75 1.06
C CYS A 114 13.57 -5.67 0.20
N SER A 115 14.07 -4.58 0.77
CA SER A 115 15.01 -3.73 0.04
C SER A 115 16.35 -4.46 -0.07
N PRO A 116 16.91 -4.67 -1.27
CA PRO A 116 18.21 -5.30 -1.42
C PRO A 116 19.29 -4.30 -0.97
N PRO A 117 20.35 -4.74 -0.27
CA PRO A 117 21.44 -3.85 0.07
C PRO A 117 22.16 -3.37 -1.20
N THR A 118 22.49 -2.08 -1.25
CA THR A 118 23.23 -1.39 -2.31
C THR A 118 24.70 -1.81 -2.45
N ALA A 119 25.11 -2.97 -1.91
CA ALA A 119 26.45 -3.50 -2.03
C ALA A 119 26.42 -4.93 -2.60
N ALA A 120 26.63 -5.01 -3.92
CA ALA A 120 26.97 -6.25 -4.61
C ALA A 120 28.31 -6.79 -4.07
N SER A 121 28.28 -7.55 -2.97
CA SER A 121 29.42 -8.41 -2.59
C SER A 121 29.13 -9.52 -1.57
N SER A 122 27.93 -9.65 -0.98
CA SER A 122 27.73 -10.69 0.05
C SER A 122 26.32 -11.28 0.14
N TRP A 123 25.72 -11.67 -0.98
CA TRP A 123 24.61 -12.62 -0.95
C TRP A 123 25.16 -14.04 -1.17
N PRO A 124 25.02 -14.99 -0.22
CA PRO A 124 25.45 -16.35 -0.45
C PRO A 124 24.58 -17.01 -1.53
N THR A 125 25.25 -17.59 -2.52
CA THR A 125 24.68 -18.35 -3.62
C THR A 125 24.02 -19.64 -3.09
N ARG A 126 22.74 -19.82 -3.45
CA ARG A 126 21.98 -21.08 -3.49
C ARG A 126 22.23 -22.10 -2.34
N THR A 127 21.43 -22.03 -1.28
CA THR A 127 21.20 -23.19 -0.38
C THR A 127 19.74 -23.23 0.07
N SER A 128 19.21 -24.45 0.17
CA SER A 128 17.81 -24.85 0.37
C SER A 128 17.27 -24.66 1.79
N GLU A 129 17.96 -23.90 2.64
CA GLU A 129 17.54 -23.62 4.03
C GLU A 129 17.89 -22.17 4.39
N ARG A 130 17.24 -21.21 3.72
CA ARG A 130 17.31 -19.80 4.14
C ARG A 130 16.37 -19.60 5.33
N LYS A 131 16.86 -19.90 6.53
CA LYS A 131 16.22 -19.44 7.77
C LYS A 131 16.54 -17.96 7.93
N VAL A 132 15.65 -17.10 7.45
CA VAL A 132 15.65 -15.69 7.86
C VAL A 132 15.11 -15.62 9.29
N GLU A 133 15.63 -14.69 10.08
CA GLU A 133 15.28 -14.53 11.49
C GLU A 133 14.67 -13.15 11.68
N ALA A 134 13.64 -13.06 12.53
CA ALA A 134 13.06 -11.78 12.88
C ALA A 134 14.10 -10.91 13.60
N LEU A 135 14.41 -9.76 13.04
CA LEU A 135 15.37 -8.81 13.61
C LEU A 135 14.80 -8.07 14.83
N THR A 136 13.51 -7.76 14.78
CA THR A 136 12.77 -7.06 15.84
C THR A 136 11.27 -7.30 15.66
N ASP A 137 10.49 -7.36 16.75
CA ASP A 137 9.03 -7.53 16.71
C ASP A 137 8.26 -6.44 17.49
N ALA A 138 8.98 -5.55 18.17
CA ALA A 138 8.42 -4.45 18.94
C ALA A 138 9.39 -3.28 19.04
N ALA A 139 8.85 -2.10 19.32
CA ALA A 139 9.61 -0.94 19.76
C ALA A 139 8.89 -0.29 20.93
N GLU A 140 9.64 0.07 21.97
CA GLU A 140 9.12 0.71 23.19
C GLU A 140 7.98 -0.03 23.87
N GLY A 141 8.05 -1.36 23.87
CA GLY A 141 7.04 -2.22 24.48
C GLY A 141 5.76 -2.37 23.65
N VAL A 142 5.67 -1.77 22.47
CA VAL A 142 4.53 -1.90 21.55
C VAL A 142 4.93 -2.78 20.37
N LYS A 143 4.26 -3.92 20.24
CA LYS A 143 4.43 -4.84 19.11
C LYS A 143 4.05 -4.18 17.79
N PHE A 144 4.73 -4.59 16.72
CA PHE A 144 4.31 -4.22 15.37
C PHE A 144 3.05 -5.00 14.98
N ALA A 145 2.20 -4.40 14.17
CA ALA A 145 1.03 -5.09 13.62
C ALA A 145 0.97 -5.05 12.09
N MET A 146 1.57 -4.03 11.46
CA MET A 146 1.60 -3.89 10.00
C MET A 146 2.87 -3.15 9.56
N THR A 147 4.00 -3.86 9.57
CA THR A 147 5.24 -3.35 8.99
C THR A 147 5.17 -3.37 7.47
N ASP A 148 5.53 -2.27 6.82
CA ASP A 148 5.19 -2.02 5.42
C ASP A 148 6.42 -1.62 4.59
N GLY A 149 6.77 -0.32 4.55
CA GLY A 149 7.95 0.18 3.84
C GLY A 149 9.27 -0.10 4.56
N VAL A 150 10.35 -0.34 3.80
CA VAL A 150 11.73 -0.40 4.31
C VAL A 150 12.72 0.23 3.36
N ASP A 151 13.80 0.76 3.90
CA ASP A 151 15.01 1.11 3.17
C ASP A 151 16.27 0.80 4.00
N VAL A 152 17.40 0.60 3.33
CA VAL A 152 18.68 0.32 3.98
C VAL A 152 19.67 1.43 3.62
N ALA A 153 20.10 2.18 4.63
CA ALA A 153 21.09 3.23 4.46
C ALA A 153 22.47 2.65 4.14
N ALA A 154 23.34 3.50 3.57
CA ALA A 154 24.70 3.12 3.19
C ALA A 154 25.57 2.62 4.36
N ASP A 155 25.24 3.02 5.59
CA ASP A 155 25.89 2.56 6.82
C ASP A 155 25.33 1.23 7.36
N GLY A 156 24.32 0.67 6.69
CA GLY A 156 23.65 -0.57 7.08
C GLY A 156 22.46 -0.40 8.02
N THR A 157 22.13 0.83 8.43
CA THR A 157 20.92 1.11 9.23
C THR A 157 19.67 0.82 8.41
N ILE A 158 18.74 0.06 8.97
CA ILE A 158 17.48 -0.31 8.33
C ILE A 158 16.39 0.65 8.81
N TYR A 159 15.77 1.40 7.91
CA TYR A 159 14.62 2.25 8.21
C TYR A 159 13.35 1.56 7.76
N PHE A 160 12.33 1.50 8.59
CA PHE A 160 11.07 0.85 8.23
C PHE A 160 9.87 1.53 8.89
N THR A 161 8.69 1.31 8.33
CA THR A 161 7.44 1.80 8.89
C THR A 161 6.63 0.67 9.53
N ASP A 162 5.88 1.02 10.56
CA ASP A 162 4.74 0.25 11.06
C ASP A 162 3.51 1.07 10.74
N ALA A 163 2.81 0.73 9.64
CA ALA A 163 1.73 1.51 9.07
C ALA A 163 0.57 1.70 10.06
N SER A 164 0.32 0.68 10.87
CA SER A 164 -0.52 0.75 12.07
C SER A 164 -0.03 -0.25 13.09
N TYR A 165 0.30 0.21 14.30
CA TYR A 165 0.58 -0.72 15.41
C TYR A 165 -0.70 -1.38 15.97
N LYS A 166 -1.89 -0.93 15.53
CA LYS A 166 -3.19 -1.38 16.05
C LYS A 166 -3.88 -2.40 15.14
N TYR A 167 -3.82 -2.20 13.83
CA TYR A 167 -4.48 -3.05 12.84
C TYR A 167 -3.45 -3.70 11.91
N ASN A 168 -3.68 -4.98 11.59
CA ASN A 168 -2.88 -5.70 10.59
C ASN A 168 -3.44 -5.51 9.18
N LEU A 169 -2.76 -6.07 8.17
CA LEU A 169 -3.17 -5.97 6.77
C LEU A 169 -4.61 -6.43 6.52
N ALA A 170 -5.08 -7.50 7.17
CA ALA A 170 -6.46 -7.96 7.02
C ALA A 170 -7.52 -6.93 7.50
N ASN A 171 -7.12 -6.01 8.37
CA ASN A 171 -7.99 -4.97 8.94
C ASN A 171 -7.54 -3.54 8.54
N HIS A 172 -6.73 -3.39 7.49
CA HIS A 172 -6.18 -2.09 7.07
C HIS A 172 -7.27 -1.03 6.82
N MET A 173 -8.40 -1.41 6.21
CA MET A 173 -9.53 -0.50 6.00
C MET A 173 -10.12 0.02 7.31
N THR A 174 -10.03 -0.74 8.40
CA THR A 174 -10.48 -0.27 9.72
C THR A 174 -9.58 0.85 10.24
N ASP A 175 -8.27 0.80 10.01
CA ASP A 175 -7.35 1.89 10.38
C ASP A 175 -7.66 3.16 9.59
N ILE A 176 -7.87 3.04 8.27
CA ILE A 176 -8.26 4.15 7.39
C ILE A 176 -9.58 4.77 7.85
N LEU A 177 -10.58 3.95 8.17
CA LEU A 177 -11.88 4.42 8.64
C LEU A 177 -11.82 5.02 10.06
N GLU A 178 -10.93 4.53 10.91
CA GLU A 178 -10.73 5.11 12.25
C GLU A 178 -10.03 6.46 12.16
N ALA A 179 -9.18 6.64 11.14
CA ALA A 179 -8.48 7.90 10.87
C ALA A 179 -7.78 8.43 12.12
N ARG A 180 -7.00 7.55 12.73
CA ARG A 180 -6.16 7.86 13.87
C ARG A 180 -4.71 7.56 13.52
N PRO A 181 -3.77 8.30 14.13
CA PRO A 181 -2.38 8.21 13.76
C PRO A 181 -1.67 7.04 14.45
N HIS A 182 -1.94 5.79 14.05
CA HIS A 182 -1.27 4.61 14.62
C HIS A 182 0.05 4.25 13.94
N GLY A 183 0.49 5.04 12.97
CA GLY A 183 1.70 4.80 12.20
C GLY A 183 2.97 5.24 12.92
N ARG A 184 4.08 4.54 12.64
CA ARG A 184 5.41 4.84 13.19
C ARG A 184 6.48 4.71 12.11
N LEU A 185 7.50 5.57 12.19
CA LEU A 185 8.76 5.42 11.45
C LEU A 185 9.83 4.95 12.43
N LEU A 186 10.57 3.91 12.07
CA LEU A 186 11.55 3.24 12.91
C LEU A 186 12.89 3.11 12.21
N SER A 187 13.95 2.99 12.99
CA SER A 187 15.25 2.51 12.56
C SER A 187 15.67 1.30 13.36
N PHE A 188 16.31 0.34 12.70
CA PHE A 188 16.98 -0.80 13.31
C PHE A 188 18.46 -0.75 12.94
N ASP A 189 19.32 -0.83 13.95
CA ASP A 189 20.77 -0.96 13.79
C ASP A 189 21.17 -2.44 13.94
N PRO A 190 21.57 -3.13 12.85
CA PRO A 190 21.97 -4.53 12.91
C PRO A 190 23.22 -4.79 13.77
N ALA A 191 24.10 -3.79 13.94
CA ALA A 191 25.32 -3.95 14.72
C ALA A 191 25.04 -3.98 16.22
N THR A 192 24.01 -3.26 16.67
CA THR A 192 23.62 -3.19 18.10
C THR A 192 22.35 -3.98 18.42
N GLY A 193 21.60 -4.41 17.40
CA GLY A 193 20.30 -5.07 17.55
C GLY A 193 19.23 -4.16 18.14
N ARG A 194 19.39 -2.83 18.00
CA ARG A 194 18.50 -1.84 18.62
C ARG A 194 17.52 -1.27 17.61
N THR A 195 16.25 -1.28 18.01
CA THR A 195 15.17 -0.58 17.31
C THR A 195 14.85 0.73 18.01
N ALA A 196 14.83 1.83 17.26
CA ALA A 196 14.44 3.15 17.73
C ALA A 196 13.24 3.68 16.95
N VAL A 197 12.33 4.37 17.63
CA VAL A 197 11.22 5.07 16.99
C VAL A 197 11.68 6.49 16.64
N LEU A 198 11.65 6.83 15.36
CA LEU A 198 12.07 8.13 14.83
C LEU A 198 10.88 9.08 14.65
N GLY A 199 9.74 8.53 14.26
CA GLY A 199 8.48 9.25 14.07
C GLY A 199 7.32 8.51 14.69
N ARG A 200 6.39 9.27 15.29
CA ARG A 200 5.15 8.78 15.87
C ARG A 200 3.97 9.50 15.27
N ASP A 201 2.80 8.97 15.58
CA ASP A 201 1.54 9.60 15.29
C ASP A 201 1.43 9.93 13.79
N LEU A 202 1.86 8.98 12.96
CA LEU A 202 1.71 9.04 11.51
C LEU A 202 0.38 8.42 11.10
N TYR A 203 -0.30 8.99 10.11
CA TYR A 203 -1.50 8.41 9.54
C TYR A 203 -1.11 7.36 8.49
N PHE A 204 -1.46 6.10 8.74
CA PHE A 204 -1.26 4.95 7.82
C PHE A 204 0.11 4.99 7.12
N ALA A 205 1.19 4.80 7.89
CA ALA A 205 2.57 4.94 7.41
C ALA A 205 2.97 3.75 6.50
N ASN A 206 2.46 3.71 5.28
CA ASN A 206 2.64 2.63 4.31
C ASN A 206 4.10 2.64 3.76
N GLY A 207 4.42 3.50 2.80
CA GLY A 207 5.79 3.69 2.28
C GLY A 207 6.26 5.15 2.32
N VAL A 208 7.57 5.38 2.40
CA VAL A 208 8.17 6.73 2.42
C VAL A 208 8.06 7.45 1.06
N ALA A 209 7.69 6.73 0.00
CA ALA A 209 7.52 7.23 -1.36
C ALA A 209 6.24 6.71 -2.06
N GLU A 210 5.27 6.19 -1.30
CA GLU A 210 4.05 5.60 -1.85
C GLU A 210 2.82 6.39 -1.44
N GLU A 211 2.01 6.78 -2.44
CA GLU A 211 0.74 7.46 -2.25
C GLU A 211 -0.38 6.60 -2.85
N MET A 212 -1.45 6.38 -2.07
CA MET A 212 -2.65 5.73 -2.57
C MET A 212 -3.40 6.68 -3.50
N LEU A 213 -3.13 6.58 -4.80
CA LEU A 213 -3.84 7.32 -5.83
C LEU A 213 -5.19 6.64 -6.11
N GLU A 214 -6.19 6.92 -5.27
CA GLU A 214 -7.57 6.79 -5.72
C GLU A 214 -8.03 8.11 -6.36
N GLY A 215 -8.69 8.02 -7.52
CA GLY A 215 -9.33 9.18 -8.11
C GLY A 215 -10.32 9.78 -7.12
N ARG A 216 -10.06 11.02 -6.66
CA ARG A 216 -10.88 11.71 -5.65
C ARG A 216 -12.37 11.69 -6.06
N THR A 217 -13.21 11.06 -5.25
CA THR A 217 -14.67 11.08 -5.43
C THR A 217 -15.34 11.89 -4.33
N LEU A 218 -16.50 12.50 -4.66
CA LEU A 218 -17.34 13.16 -3.65
C LEU A 218 -17.72 12.20 -2.51
N GLN A 219 -17.89 10.92 -2.82
CA GLN A 219 -18.24 9.89 -1.83
C GLN A 219 -17.09 9.70 -0.83
N TRP A 220 -15.86 9.61 -1.31
CA TRP A 220 -14.66 9.50 -0.48
C TRP A 220 -14.43 10.77 0.36
N ASP A 221 -14.60 11.96 -0.22
CA ASP A 221 -14.50 13.22 0.51
C ASP A 221 -15.50 13.29 1.67
N LEU A 222 -16.75 12.87 1.45
CA LEU A 222 -17.78 12.83 2.49
C LEU A 222 -17.48 11.77 3.55
N LEU A 223 -17.00 10.59 3.14
CA LEU A 223 -16.60 9.53 4.05
C LEU A 223 -15.49 10.01 4.99
N MET A 224 -14.41 10.57 4.46
CA MET A 224 -13.25 10.98 5.24
C MET A 224 -13.51 12.25 6.06
N LYS A 225 -14.43 13.13 5.62
CA LYS A 225 -14.78 14.35 6.34
C LYS A 225 -15.61 14.09 7.61
N TYR A 226 -16.47 13.08 7.61
CA TYR A 226 -17.46 12.90 8.68
C TYR A 226 -17.24 11.58 9.45
N PRO A 227 -16.73 11.65 10.71
CA PRO A 227 -16.54 10.45 11.55
C PRO A 227 -17.80 9.59 11.72
N PHE A 228 -18.97 10.22 11.77
CA PHE A 228 -20.25 9.52 11.84
C PHE A 228 -20.51 8.64 10.60
N VAL A 229 -20.13 9.10 9.41
CA VAL A 229 -20.27 8.33 8.16
C VAL A 229 -19.34 7.12 8.19
N ARG A 230 -18.08 7.27 8.63
CA ARG A 230 -17.15 6.15 8.80
C ARG A 230 -17.64 5.12 9.82
N LYS A 231 -18.23 5.59 10.92
CA LYS A 231 -18.87 4.70 11.91
C LYS A 231 -20.01 3.88 11.32
N LEU A 232 -20.85 4.51 10.50
CA LEU A 232 -21.92 3.81 9.79
C LEU A 232 -21.34 2.77 8.82
N VAL A 233 -20.32 3.12 8.03
CA VAL A 233 -19.68 2.19 7.09
C VAL A 233 -19.05 1.01 7.83
N TYR A 234 -18.29 1.27 8.90
CA TYR A 234 -17.73 0.23 9.76
C TYR A 234 -18.81 -0.72 10.30
N LEU A 235 -19.95 -0.17 10.73
CA LEU A 235 -21.06 -0.98 11.22
C LEU A 235 -21.71 -1.82 10.13
N VAL A 236 -21.96 -1.22 8.97
CA VAL A 236 -22.53 -1.95 7.83
C VAL A 236 -21.60 -3.08 7.43
N ASP A 237 -20.30 -2.81 7.25
CA ASP A 237 -19.33 -3.82 6.84
C ASP A 237 -19.24 -5.01 7.82
N LYS A 238 -19.33 -4.72 9.12
CA LYS A 238 -19.35 -5.74 10.18
C LYS A 238 -20.57 -6.68 10.11
N PHE A 239 -21.70 -6.21 9.60
CA PHE A 239 -22.96 -6.97 9.57
C PHE A 239 -23.39 -7.40 8.17
N VAL A 240 -22.85 -6.77 7.14
CA VAL A 240 -23.15 -6.95 5.72
C VAL A 240 -21.82 -6.82 5.01
N ALA A 241 -21.31 -7.90 4.42
CA ALA A 241 -20.09 -7.85 3.63
C ALA A 241 -20.24 -6.80 2.50
N VAL A 242 -19.52 -5.69 2.60
CA VAL A 242 -19.49 -4.69 1.54
C VAL A 242 -18.36 -5.09 0.59
N PRO A 243 -18.63 -5.29 -0.72
CA PRO A 243 -17.57 -5.53 -1.68
C PRO A 243 -16.67 -4.29 -1.75
N HIS A 244 -15.45 -4.41 -1.25
CA HIS A 244 -14.41 -3.39 -1.39
C HIS A 244 -13.77 -3.56 -2.77
N GLY A 245 -14.37 -2.92 -3.78
CA GLY A 245 -13.76 -2.84 -5.11
C GLY A 245 -12.94 -1.57 -5.23
N LEU A 246 -11.73 -1.56 -4.68
CA LEU A 246 -10.77 -0.49 -4.94
C LEU A 246 -10.36 -0.58 -6.42
N LYS A 247 -10.45 0.53 -7.14
CA LYS A 247 -10.22 0.61 -8.58
C LYS A 247 -9.63 1.97 -8.92
N ASN A 248 -9.11 2.12 -10.12
CA ASN A 248 -8.45 3.35 -10.59
C ASN A 248 -7.10 3.61 -9.89
N ALA A 249 -6.40 2.55 -9.51
CA ALA A 249 -5.05 2.69 -8.97
C ALA A 249 -4.04 3.06 -10.08
N GLY A 250 -2.86 3.52 -9.65
CA GLY A 250 -1.81 3.95 -10.54
C GLY A 250 -0.52 4.34 -9.82
N ALA A 251 0.42 4.85 -10.60
CA ALA A 251 1.66 5.45 -10.15
C ALA A 251 1.81 6.87 -10.67
N ILE A 252 2.52 7.68 -9.90
CA ILE A 252 3.00 8.98 -10.33
C ILE A 252 4.50 9.06 -10.07
N SER A 253 5.25 9.59 -11.03
CA SER A 253 6.64 9.96 -10.83
C SER A 253 6.72 11.45 -10.50
N VAL A 254 7.58 11.81 -9.56
CA VAL A 254 7.79 13.18 -9.09
C VAL A 254 9.27 13.53 -9.13
N THR A 255 9.60 14.81 -9.28
CA THR A 255 10.98 15.31 -9.12
C THR A 255 11.37 15.36 -7.64
N LEU A 256 12.65 15.63 -7.35
CA LEU A 256 13.13 15.83 -5.98
C LEU A 256 12.50 17.05 -5.30
N GLU A 257 12.01 18.00 -6.09
CA GLU A 257 11.27 19.17 -5.64
C GLU A 257 9.77 18.88 -5.39
N GLY A 258 9.33 17.64 -5.67
CA GLY A 258 7.94 17.20 -5.49
C GLY A 258 7.02 17.50 -6.69
N GLU A 259 7.58 17.92 -7.84
CA GLU A 259 6.79 18.26 -9.02
C GLU A 259 6.43 16.99 -9.83
N PRO A 260 5.15 16.76 -10.17
CA PRO A 260 4.74 15.61 -10.98
C PRO A 260 5.33 15.62 -12.39
N MET A 261 5.88 14.48 -12.83
CA MET A 261 6.45 14.31 -14.16
C MET A 261 5.60 13.43 -15.07
N SER A 262 5.27 12.21 -14.62
CA SER A 262 4.45 11.26 -15.37
C SER A 262 3.48 10.51 -14.46
N MET A 263 2.33 10.15 -15.00
CA MET A 263 1.28 9.42 -14.29
C MET A 263 0.82 8.24 -15.13
N TYR A 264 0.68 7.08 -14.49
CA TYR A 264 0.27 5.81 -15.05
C TYR A 264 -0.93 5.33 -14.26
N THR A 265 -2.12 5.29 -14.85
CA THR A 265 -3.34 4.85 -14.16
C THR A 265 -4.11 3.87 -15.00
N ASP A 266 -4.94 3.05 -14.36
CA ASP A 266 -5.92 2.24 -15.07
C ASP A 266 -7.21 2.06 -14.27
N PRO A 267 -8.40 2.27 -14.86
CA PRO A 267 -9.68 2.04 -14.17
C PRO A 267 -9.91 0.61 -13.69
N GLY A 268 -9.28 -0.37 -14.33
CA GLY A 268 -9.31 -1.78 -13.95
C GLY A 268 -8.30 -2.14 -12.86
N LEU A 269 -7.27 -1.32 -12.64
CA LEU A 269 -6.22 -1.60 -11.68
C LEU A 269 -6.68 -1.31 -10.24
N ALA A 270 -6.38 -2.25 -9.35
CA ALA A 270 -6.74 -2.24 -7.94
C ALA A 270 -5.50 -2.52 -7.09
N LEU A 271 -5.41 -1.89 -5.91
CA LEU A 271 -4.40 -2.20 -4.88
C LEU A 271 -2.99 -2.40 -5.45
N ALA A 272 -2.51 -1.46 -6.25
CA ALA A 272 -1.13 -1.46 -6.72
C ALA A 272 -0.22 -0.91 -5.61
N THR A 273 0.75 -1.71 -5.15
CA THR A 273 1.49 -1.49 -3.88
C THR A 273 3.00 -1.41 -4.06
N GLY A 274 3.49 -1.12 -5.26
CA GLY A 274 4.91 -0.89 -5.46
C GLY A 274 5.29 -0.80 -6.93
N TRP A 275 6.20 0.11 -7.26
CA TRP A 275 6.62 0.41 -8.63
C TRP A 275 8.14 0.49 -8.72
N LEU A 276 8.74 -0.22 -9.68
CA LEU A 276 10.18 -0.24 -9.88
C LEU A 276 10.55 -0.14 -11.36
N LYS A 277 11.30 0.90 -11.72
CA LYS A 277 11.86 1.05 -13.08
C LYS A 277 13.16 0.24 -13.18
N VAL A 278 13.19 -0.71 -14.10
CA VAL A 278 14.39 -1.51 -14.44
C VAL A 278 14.67 -1.36 -15.94
N GLY A 279 15.73 -0.62 -16.26
CA GLY A 279 16.05 -0.26 -17.64
C GLY A 279 14.89 0.52 -18.28
N LYS A 280 14.37 0.00 -19.40
CA LYS A 280 13.25 0.59 -20.13
C LYS A 280 11.87 0.12 -19.68
N HIS A 281 11.80 -0.72 -18.66
CA HIS A 281 10.54 -1.28 -18.19
C HIS A 281 10.18 -0.76 -16.81
N LEU A 282 8.88 -0.52 -16.60
CA LEU A 282 8.31 -0.27 -15.28
C LEU A 282 7.60 -1.53 -14.81
N TYR A 283 7.98 -2.02 -13.64
CA TYR A 283 7.38 -3.18 -13.00
C TYR A 283 6.51 -2.73 -11.84
N TYR A 284 5.37 -3.38 -11.64
CA TYR A 284 4.55 -3.16 -10.45
C TYR A 284 3.78 -4.39 -10.02
N GLY A 285 3.51 -4.44 -8.73
CA GLY A 285 2.71 -5.47 -8.07
C GLY A 285 1.29 -4.99 -7.76
N SER A 286 0.38 -5.94 -7.54
CA SER A 286 -0.99 -5.66 -7.07
C SER A 286 -1.45 -6.76 -6.13
N LEU A 287 -1.96 -6.40 -4.96
CA LEU A 287 -2.43 -7.36 -3.96
C LEU A 287 -3.58 -8.25 -4.45
N THR A 288 -4.24 -7.89 -5.55
CA THR A 288 -5.36 -8.66 -6.11
C THR A 288 -4.98 -9.51 -7.31
N GLU A 289 -3.79 -9.32 -7.88
CA GLU A 289 -3.35 -10.00 -9.09
C GLU A 289 -2.42 -11.19 -8.78
N THR A 290 -2.15 -12.02 -9.77
CA THR A 290 -1.28 -13.20 -9.64
C THR A 290 -0.01 -13.13 -10.49
N TYR A 291 0.35 -11.92 -10.92
CA TYR A 291 1.50 -11.60 -11.77
C TYR A 291 2.09 -10.25 -11.38
N LEU A 292 3.35 -10.03 -11.79
CA LEU A 292 3.91 -8.70 -11.88
C LEU A 292 3.56 -8.10 -13.23
N SER A 293 3.08 -6.86 -13.22
CA SER A 293 2.81 -6.11 -14.43
C SER A 293 4.09 -5.45 -14.93
N ARG A 294 4.36 -5.57 -16.23
CA ARG A 294 5.52 -4.95 -16.89
C ARG A 294 5.05 -4.04 -18.01
N ILE A 295 5.48 -2.79 -17.99
CA ILE A 295 5.19 -1.78 -19.01
C ILE A 295 6.48 -1.44 -19.75
N ASP A 296 6.48 -1.44 -21.07
CA ASP A 296 7.59 -0.95 -21.90
C ASP A 296 7.46 0.57 -22.05
N LEU A 297 8.27 1.32 -21.31
CA LEU A 297 8.17 2.78 -21.25
C LEU A 297 8.47 3.43 -22.62
N THR A 298 9.26 2.79 -23.47
CA THR A 298 9.52 3.29 -24.84
C THR A 298 8.32 3.25 -25.76
N LYS A 299 7.30 2.46 -25.43
CA LYS A 299 6.04 2.36 -26.18
C LYS A 299 4.93 3.21 -25.55
N SER A 300 5.15 3.67 -24.32
CA SER A 300 4.26 4.60 -23.66
C SER A 300 4.36 5.96 -24.34
N SER A 301 3.21 6.58 -24.60
CA SER A 301 3.14 7.97 -25.06
C SER A 301 3.78 8.96 -24.08
N ALA A 302 4.12 8.53 -22.86
CA ALA A 302 4.83 9.31 -21.85
C ALA A 302 6.37 9.40 -22.05
N GLU A 303 6.99 8.64 -22.94
CA GLU A 303 8.44 8.79 -23.26
C GLU A 303 8.73 8.99 -24.76
N LEU A 304 7.72 9.01 -25.65
CA LEU A 304 7.92 8.94 -27.10
C LEU A 304 8.45 10.20 -27.82
N HIS A 305 8.87 11.25 -27.11
CA HIS A 305 9.53 12.41 -27.71
C HIS A 305 10.60 12.99 -26.78
N GLU A 306 11.83 12.51 -26.93
CA GLU A 306 13.07 13.29 -26.75
C GLU A 306 13.72 13.52 -28.12
#